data_AF-A0A972YTW2-F1
#
_entry.id   AF-A0A972YTW2-F1
#
_cell.length_a   1.000
_cell.length_b   1.000
_cell.length_c   1.000
_cell.angle_alpha   90.00
_cell.angle_beta   90.00
_cell.angle_gamma   90.00
#
_symmetry.space_group_name_H-M   'P 1'
#
loop_
_entity.id
_entity.type
_entity.pdbx_description
1 polymer ?
#
loop_
_entity_poly.entity_id
_entity_poly.type
_entity_poly.pdbx_seq_one_letter_code
_entity_poly.pdbx_strand_id
1 'polypeptide(L)'
;MTMNMAPVTQWSYLDIIVLFSMWSIMMAGMMLPSALPIFHLIEKINDQRKARNAPYAASFYFIIGYLLAWLGYSLAITLLQWWFHHLALLTPMMNSAQLEFTCLILLISGVYQWLPIKQRCLNYCRSPLGFLTSSWQEGIAGAIKMGFCHGQYCLGCCWLLMTLLLIFGVMSLPWIIALTLIVAIEKLFAHGLIFSKILGALLVFLACYMWFMN
;
A
#
# COMPACT_ATOMS: atom_id res chain seq x y z
N MET A 1 23.03 -8.71 4.29
CA MET A 1 23.48 -7.31 4.47
C MET A 1 22.59 -6.69 5.55
N THR A 2 23.04 -6.69 6.80
CA THR A 2 22.38 -5.98 7.89
C THR A 2 22.73 -4.51 7.75
N MET A 3 21.76 -3.66 7.38
CA MET A 3 21.95 -2.22 7.47
C MET A 3 22.08 -1.89 8.96
N ASN A 4 23.31 -1.61 9.43
CA ASN A 4 23.56 -1.05 10.75
C ASN A 4 23.02 0.39 10.76
N MET A 5 21.72 0.54 11.01
CA MET A 5 21.18 1.82 11.48
C MET A 5 21.45 1.89 12.98
N ALA A 6 22.22 2.90 13.41
CA ALA A 6 22.40 3.17 14.83
C ALA A 6 21.01 3.40 15.47
N PRO A 7 20.78 2.90 16.69
CA PRO A 7 19.51 3.11 17.39
C PRO A 7 19.21 4.62 17.48
N VAL A 8 18.07 5.06 16.96
CA VAL A 8 17.67 6.48 16.94
C VAL A 8 17.28 6.89 18.35
N THR A 9 18.19 7.54 19.06
CA THR A 9 17.94 8.05 20.43
C THR A 9 17.41 9.49 20.41
N GLN A 10 17.71 10.26 19.37
CA GLN A 10 17.19 11.61 19.14
C GLN A 10 16.86 11.79 17.66
N TRP A 11 15.64 12.26 17.36
CA TRP A 11 15.19 12.46 15.98
C TRP A 11 15.71 13.78 15.43
N SER A 12 16.51 13.70 14.36
CA SER A 12 16.84 14.83 13.50
C SER A 12 15.82 14.96 12.36
N TYR A 13 15.72 16.16 11.77
CA TYR A 13 14.96 16.38 10.54
C TYR A 13 15.43 15.47 9.39
N LEU A 14 16.72 15.14 9.36
CA LEU A 14 17.29 14.22 8.36
C LEU A 14 16.75 12.80 8.51
N ASP A 15 16.53 12.31 9.74
CA ASP A 15 16.01 10.96 9.98
C ASP A 15 14.57 10.83 9.48
N ILE A 16 13.76 11.87 9.65
CA ILE A 16 12.39 11.93 9.13
C ILE A 16 12.39 11.90 7.60
N ILE A 17 13.29 12.68 6.96
CA ILE A 17 13.41 12.70 5.50
C ILE A 17 13.85 11.34 4.97
N VAL A 18 14.87 10.72 5.57
CA VAL A 18 15.36 9.38 5.18
C VAL A 18 14.26 8.33 5.37
N LEU A 19 13.54 8.36 6.49
CA LEU A 19 12.42 7.46 6.74
C LEU A 19 11.31 7.63 5.70
N PHE A 20 10.93 8.88 5.39
CA PHE A 20 9.97 9.20 4.33
C PHE A 20 10.43 8.70 2.95
N SER A 21 11.69 8.91 2.60
CA SER A 21 12.26 8.42 1.34
C SER A 21 12.23 6.89 1.28
N MET A 22 12.58 6.22 2.37
CA MET A 22 12.54 4.75 2.46
C MET A 22 11.13 4.22 2.24
N TRP A 23 10.11 4.75 2.94
CA TRP A 23 8.72 4.37 2.74
C TRP A 23 8.26 4.65 1.31
N SER A 24 8.63 5.81 0.75
CA SER A 24 8.24 6.20 -0.61
C SER A 24 8.80 5.24 -1.66
N ILE A 25 10.10 4.92 -1.59
CA ILE A 25 10.75 3.98 -2.51
C ILE A 25 10.18 2.58 -2.35
N MET A 26 10.00 2.13 -1.11
CA MET A 26 9.45 0.81 -0.81
C MET A 26 8.01 0.68 -1.33
N MET A 27 7.14 1.66 -1.06
CA MET A 27 5.76 1.66 -1.54
C MET A 27 5.68 1.69 -3.06
N ALA A 28 6.51 2.52 -3.72
CA ALA A 28 6.62 2.51 -5.16
C ALA A 28 7.03 1.11 -5.68
N GLY A 29 8.06 0.51 -5.10
CA GLY A 29 8.56 -0.80 -5.50
C GLY A 29 7.54 -1.94 -5.34
N MET A 30 6.77 -1.93 -4.25
CA MET A 30 5.78 -2.98 -3.98
C MET A 30 4.47 -2.76 -4.75
N MET A 31 4.05 -1.52 -4.93
CA MET A 31 2.69 -1.21 -5.38
C MET A 31 2.60 -0.88 -6.87
N LEU A 32 3.67 -0.37 -7.48
CA LEU A 32 3.71 -0.12 -8.92
C LEU A 32 3.53 -1.42 -9.75
N PRO A 33 4.14 -2.57 -9.38
CA PRO A 33 3.91 -3.84 -10.09
C PRO A 33 2.44 -4.27 -10.10
N SER A 34 1.70 -3.99 -9.02
CA SER A 34 0.27 -4.34 -8.93
C SER A 34 -0.61 -3.52 -9.89
N ALA A 35 -0.12 -2.37 -10.37
CA ALA A 35 -0.80 -1.50 -11.32
C ALA A 35 -0.38 -1.76 -12.79
N LEU A 36 0.53 -2.71 -13.07
CA LEU A 36 0.92 -3.06 -14.44
C LEU A 36 -0.25 -3.39 -15.36
N PRO A 37 -1.30 -4.14 -14.95
CA PRO A 37 -2.41 -4.47 -15.83
C PRO A 37 -3.17 -3.23 -16.34
N ILE A 38 -3.33 -2.19 -15.51
CA ILE A 38 -4.00 -0.96 -15.93
C ILE A 38 -3.10 -0.11 -16.84
N PHE A 39 -1.78 -0.08 -16.60
CA PHE A 39 -0.85 0.65 -17.47
C PHE A 39 -0.86 0.09 -18.90
N HIS A 40 -0.75 -1.24 -19.06
CA HIS A 40 -0.82 -1.87 -20.37
C HIS A 40 -2.16 -1.62 -21.08
N LEU A 41 -3.26 -1.59 -20.33
CA LEU A 41 -4.57 -1.31 -20.89
C LEU A 41 -4.70 0.15 -21.35
N ILE A 42 -4.20 1.11 -20.57
CA ILE A 42 -4.15 2.52 -20.95
C ILE A 42 -3.32 2.70 -22.23
N GLU A 43 -2.15 2.06 -22.32
CA GLU A 43 -1.30 2.10 -23.52
C GLU A 43 -2.01 1.54 -24.75
N LYS A 44 -2.65 0.38 -24.62
CA LYS A 44 -3.43 -0.22 -25.72
C LYS A 44 -4.56 0.69 -26.21
N ILE A 45 -5.28 1.34 -25.28
CA ILE A 45 -6.35 2.29 -25.63
C ILE A 45 -5.75 3.55 -26.29
N ASN A 46 -4.62 4.04 -25.78
CA ASN A 46 -3.93 5.19 -26.34
C ASN A 46 -3.44 4.92 -27.77
N ASP A 47 -2.90 3.74 -28.05
CA ASP A 47 -2.42 3.38 -29.39
C ASP A 47 -3.58 3.35 -30.40
N GLN A 48 -4.73 2.79 -29.99
CA GLN A 48 -5.96 2.84 -30.80
C GLN A 48 -6.46 4.26 -31.03
N ARG A 49 -6.36 5.14 -30.03
CA ARG A 49 -6.77 6.55 -30.14
C ARG A 49 -5.83 7.35 -31.03
N LYS A 50 -4.51 7.17 -30.88
CA LYS A 50 -3.48 7.78 -31.74
C LYS A 50 -3.69 7.40 -33.20
N ALA A 51 -3.96 6.13 -33.49
CA ALA A 51 -4.26 5.66 -34.85
C ALA A 51 -5.50 6.35 -35.47
N ARG A 52 -6.42 6.85 -34.64
CA ARG A 52 -7.63 7.58 -35.04
C ARG A 52 -7.48 9.11 -34.94
N ASN A 53 -6.28 9.63 -34.69
CA ASN A 53 -6.04 11.05 -34.39
C ASN A 53 -6.93 11.60 -33.25
N ALA A 54 -7.31 10.75 -32.31
CA ALA A 54 -8.12 11.12 -31.16
C ALA A 54 -7.25 11.51 -29.96
N PRO A 55 -7.72 12.42 -29.10
CA PRO A 55 -7.06 12.74 -27.84
C PRO A 55 -6.88 11.50 -26.96
N TYR A 56 -5.75 11.44 -26.26
CA TYR A 56 -5.30 10.28 -25.47
C TYR A 56 -4.83 10.72 -24.08
N ALA A 57 -4.67 9.74 -23.17
CA ALA A 57 -4.24 9.99 -21.80
C ALA A 57 -2.78 9.59 -21.64
N ALA A 58 -1.86 10.54 -21.45
CA ALA A 58 -0.44 10.21 -21.39
C ALA A 58 -0.09 9.29 -20.19
N SER A 59 0.29 8.04 -20.47
CA SER A 59 0.50 6.98 -19.47
C SER A 59 1.49 7.36 -18.36
N PHE A 60 2.55 8.10 -18.70
CA PHE A 60 3.55 8.58 -17.74
C PHE A 60 2.93 9.47 -16.64
N TYR A 61 2.00 10.36 -17.01
CA TYR A 61 1.33 11.24 -16.06
C TYR A 61 0.31 10.51 -15.19
N PHE A 62 -0.25 9.39 -15.68
CA PHE A 62 -1.03 8.48 -14.85
C PHE A 62 -0.17 7.86 -13.73
N ILE A 63 1.05 7.43 -14.05
CA ILE A 63 2.00 6.90 -13.05
C ILE A 63 2.33 7.98 -12.00
N ILE A 64 2.56 9.23 -12.42
CA ILE A 64 2.78 10.35 -11.49
C ILE A 64 1.59 10.52 -10.55
N GLY A 65 0.36 10.56 -11.07
CA GLY A 65 -0.84 10.65 -10.24
C GLY A 65 -0.95 9.51 -9.22
N TYR A 66 -0.66 8.29 -9.65
CA TYR A 66 -0.66 7.10 -8.79
C TYR A 66 0.38 7.21 -7.67
N LEU A 67 1.61 7.62 -8.00
CA LEU A 67 2.67 7.80 -7.02
C LEU A 67 2.38 8.94 -6.04
N LEU A 68 1.70 10.02 -6.47
CA LEU A 68 1.29 11.09 -5.55
C LEU A 68 0.38 10.60 -4.42
N ALA A 69 -0.54 9.67 -4.71
CA ALA A 69 -1.36 9.05 -3.67
C ALA A 69 -0.49 8.27 -2.66
N TRP A 70 0.44 7.45 -3.17
CA TRP A 70 1.37 6.68 -2.34
C TRP A 70 2.34 7.54 -1.55
N LEU A 71 2.80 8.66 -2.10
CA LEU A 71 3.61 9.64 -1.36
C LEU A 71 2.83 10.23 -0.17
N GLY A 72 1.54 10.51 -0.35
CA GLY A 72 0.67 10.93 0.76
C GLY A 72 0.58 9.89 1.87
N TYR A 73 0.45 8.60 1.51
CA TYR A 73 0.49 7.51 2.48
C TYR A 73 1.85 7.38 3.16
N SER A 74 2.95 7.46 2.40
CA SER A 74 4.31 7.41 2.94
C SER A 74 4.58 8.54 3.93
N LEU A 75 4.05 9.74 3.67
CA LEU A 75 4.14 10.85 4.61
C LEU A 75 3.37 10.54 5.91
N ALA A 76 2.13 10.07 5.78
CA ALA A 76 1.29 9.73 6.93
C ALA A 76 1.92 8.63 7.79
N ILE A 77 2.43 7.57 7.17
CA ILE A 77 3.02 6.43 7.89
C ILE A 77 4.35 6.82 8.55
N THR A 78 5.16 7.68 7.92
CA THR A 78 6.39 8.22 8.53
C THR A 78 6.07 9.03 9.78
N LEU A 79 5.08 9.92 9.72
CA LEU A 79 4.65 10.70 10.89
C LEU A 79 4.10 9.80 12.00
N LEU A 80 3.33 8.78 11.64
CA LEU A 80 2.78 7.81 12.58
C LEU A 80 3.86 6.95 13.23
N GLN A 81 4.86 6.53 12.46
CA GLN A 81 6.02 5.78 12.97
C GLN A 81 6.89 6.63 13.90
N TRP A 82 7.12 7.89 13.53
CA TRP A 82 7.79 8.87 14.39
C TRP A 82 7.04 9.05 15.73
N TRP A 83 5.71 9.22 15.66
CA TRP A 83 4.85 9.36 16.84
C TRP A 83 4.89 8.12 17.75
N PHE A 84 4.76 6.92 17.19
CA PHE A 84 4.81 5.67 17.95
C PHE A 84 6.19 5.38 18.56
N HIS A 85 7.26 5.79 17.90
CA HIS A 85 8.59 5.73 18.50
C HIS A 85 8.70 6.64 19.73
N HIS A 86 8.11 7.84 19.70
CA HIS A 86 8.07 8.73 20.86
C HIS A 86 7.26 8.14 22.03
N LEU A 87 6.23 7.34 21.75
CA LEU A 87 5.44 6.64 22.78
C LEU A 87 6.11 5.36 23.31
N ALA A 88 7.34 5.05 22.90
CA ALA A 88 8.04 3.79 23.21
C ALA A 88 7.28 2.51 22.82
N LEU A 89 6.35 2.62 21.85
CA LEU A 89 5.63 1.49 21.24
C LEU A 89 6.50 0.75 20.21
N LEU A 90 7.53 1.43 19.70
CA LEU A 90 8.52 0.89 18.78
C LEU A 90 9.90 0.86 19.45
N THR A 91 10.64 -0.22 19.19
CA THR A 91 12.05 -0.36 19.59
C THR A 91 12.93 0.61 18.79
N PRO A 92 14.19 0.85 19.21
CA PRO A 92 15.14 1.63 18.42
C PRO A 92 15.45 1.05 17.03
N MET A 93 15.18 -0.25 16.83
CA MET A 93 15.24 -0.92 15.52
C MET A 93 13.93 -0.79 14.72
N MET A 94 12.99 0.02 15.18
CA MET A 94 11.69 0.30 14.56
C MET A 94 10.76 -0.90 14.39
N ASN A 95 10.91 -1.91 15.25
CA ASN A 95 9.96 -3.04 15.39
C ASN A 95 9.07 -2.82 16.62
N SER A 96 7.92 -3.48 16.70
CA SER A 96 7.04 -3.40 17.87
C SER A 96 7.78 -3.75 19.17
N ALA A 97 7.66 -2.89 20.17
CA ALA A 97 8.21 -3.11 21.51
C ALA A 97 7.22 -3.79 22.46
N GLN A 98 5.92 -3.76 22.14
CA GLN A 98 4.85 -4.22 23.02
C GLN A 98 3.94 -5.20 22.31
N LEU A 99 3.61 -6.30 22.98
CA LEU A 99 2.74 -7.33 22.42
C LEU A 99 1.32 -6.79 22.20
N GLU A 100 0.80 -5.99 23.12
CA GLU A 100 -0.54 -5.41 23.05
C GLU A 100 -0.71 -4.56 21.78
N PHE A 101 0.29 -3.74 21.46
CA PHE A 101 0.32 -2.91 20.26
C PHE A 101 0.34 -3.77 18.99
N THR A 102 1.14 -4.84 18.97
CA THR A 102 1.17 -5.82 17.86
C THR A 102 -0.22 -6.46 17.67
N CYS A 103 -0.84 -6.94 18.74
CA CYS A 103 -2.15 -7.59 18.70
C CYS A 103 -3.24 -6.62 18.21
N LEU A 104 -3.22 -5.38 18.70
CA LEU A 104 -4.17 -4.34 18.29
C LEU A 104 -4.09 -4.07 16.78
N ILE A 105 -2.89 -3.85 16.25
CA ILE A 105 -2.69 -3.59 14.82
C ILE A 105 -3.10 -4.80 13.98
N LEU A 106 -2.72 -6.03 14.38
CA LEU A 106 -3.15 -7.25 13.70
C LEU A 106 -4.67 -7.42 13.69
N LEU A 107 -5.33 -7.13 14.82
CA LEU A 107 -6.79 -7.22 14.94
C LEU A 107 -7.48 -6.18 14.04
N ILE A 108 -7.03 -4.93 14.05
CA ILE A 108 -7.58 -3.87 13.18
C ILE A 108 -7.39 -4.23 11.71
N SER A 109 -6.18 -4.65 11.31
CA SER A 109 -5.89 -5.06 9.94
C SER A 109 -6.71 -6.29 9.53
N GLY A 110 -6.89 -7.25 10.44
CA GLY A 110 -7.72 -8.44 10.22
C GLY A 110 -9.20 -8.10 10.06
N VAL A 111 -9.76 -7.25 10.93
CA VAL A 111 -11.16 -6.81 10.84
C VAL A 111 -11.40 -6.05 9.52
N TYR A 112 -10.45 -5.19 9.13
CA TYR A 112 -10.53 -4.42 7.89
C TYR A 112 -10.65 -5.28 6.63
N GLN A 113 -10.12 -6.51 6.66
CA GLN A 113 -10.25 -7.46 5.55
C GLN A 113 -11.71 -7.78 5.20
N TRP A 114 -12.61 -7.80 6.19
CA TRP A 114 -14.03 -8.07 5.97
C TRP A 114 -14.86 -6.83 5.72
N LEU A 115 -14.31 -5.63 5.93
CA LEU A 115 -15.08 -4.40 5.80
C LEU A 115 -15.51 -4.15 4.33
N PRO A 116 -16.75 -3.65 4.12
CA PRO A 116 -17.27 -3.40 2.78
C PRO A 116 -16.47 -2.33 2.04
N ILE A 117 -15.86 -1.37 2.75
CA ILE A 117 -15.02 -0.33 2.14
C ILE A 117 -13.81 -0.95 1.44
N LYS A 118 -13.09 -1.87 2.11
CA LYS A 118 -11.95 -2.58 1.52
C LYS A 118 -12.41 -3.38 0.29
N GLN A 119 -13.49 -4.15 0.42
CA GLN A 119 -13.96 -5.02 -0.67
C GLN A 119 -14.36 -4.24 -1.91
N ARG A 120 -15.00 -3.07 -1.74
CA ARG A 120 -15.30 -2.15 -2.86
C ARG A 120 -14.02 -1.64 -3.51
N CYS A 121 -13.07 -1.11 -2.73
CA CYS A 121 -11.78 -0.65 -3.24
C CYS A 121 -11.04 -1.77 -4.00
N LEU A 122 -10.99 -2.97 -3.43
CA LEU A 122 -10.36 -4.13 -4.06
C LEU A 122 -11.03 -4.49 -5.39
N ASN A 123 -12.36 -4.49 -5.47
CA ASN A 123 -13.08 -4.75 -6.72
C ASN A 123 -12.77 -3.72 -7.81
N TYR A 124 -12.64 -2.44 -7.45
CA TYR A 124 -12.19 -1.39 -8.38
C TYR A 124 -10.76 -1.63 -8.85
N CYS A 125 -9.83 -1.97 -7.97
CA CYS A 125 -8.45 -2.30 -8.35
C CYS A 125 -8.35 -3.51 -9.28
N ARG A 126 -9.26 -4.47 -9.15
CA ARG A 126 -9.31 -5.71 -9.94
C ARG A 126 -10.04 -5.56 -11.28
N SER A 127 -10.75 -4.46 -11.50
CA SER A 127 -11.52 -4.20 -12.72
C SER A 127 -10.94 -3.01 -13.50
N PRO A 128 -9.77 -3.19 -14.16
CA PRO A 128 -9.11 -2.09 -14.87
C PRO A 128 -9.99 -1.54 -16.02
N LEU A 129 -10.72 -2.41 -16.73
CA LEU A 129 -11.67 -1.99 -17.77
C LEU A 129 -12.84 -1.18 -17.18
N GLY A 130 -13.45 -1.63 -16.08
CA GLY A 130 -14.56 -0.90 -15.45
C GLY A 130 -14.15 0.46 -14.90
N PHE A 131 -12.91 0.58 -14.40
CA PHE A 131 -12.35 1.87 -14.00
C PHE A 131 -12.19 2.81 -15.21
N LEU A 132 -11.59 2.34 -16.30
CA LEU A 132 -11.35 3.20 -17.46
C LEU A 132 -12.64 3.59 -18.18
N THR A 133 -13.64 2.71 -18.28
CA THR A 133 -14.92 3.08 -18.92
C THR A 133 -15.68 4.16 -18.16
N SER A 134 -15.54 4.21 -16.83
CA SER A 134 -16.22 5.19 -15.98
C SER A 134 -15.41 6.48 -15.75
N SER A 135 -14.08 6.39 -15.78
CA SER A 135 -13.19 7.46 -15.31
C SER A 135 -12.23 7.99 -16.37
N TRP A 136 -12.35 7.57 -17.64
CA TRP A 136 -11.44 8.01 -18.71
C TRP A 136 -11.43 9.54 -18.83
N GLN A 137 -10.23 10.12 -18.74
CA GLN A 137 -10.00 11.54 -18.95
C GLN A 137 -8.77 11.74 -19.82
N GLU A 138 -8.89 12.66 -20.77
CA GLU A 138 -7.87 12.91 -21.77
C GLU A 138 -6.87 13.98 -21.31
N GLY A 139 -5.72 14.03 -21.98
CA GLY A 139 -4.68 15.01 -21.70
C GLY A 139 -3.90 14.74 -20.41
N ILE A 140 -2.99 15.66 -20.10
CA ILE A 140 -2.04 15.54 -18.98
C ILE A 140 -2.77 15.57 -17.63
N ALA A 141 -3.59 16.61 -17.40
CA ALA A 141 -4.32 16.76 -16.14
C ALA A 141 -5.31 15.61 -15.90
N GLY A 142 -5.99 15.15 -16.96
CA GLY A 142 -6.87 13.98 -16.90
C GLY A 142 -6.11 12.71 -16.50
N ALA A 143 -4.95 12.46 -17.10
CA ALA A 143 -4.09 11.33 -16.76
C ALA A 143 -3.64 11.36 -15.29
N ILE A 144 -3.19 12.51 -14.77
CA ILE A 144 -2.81 12.67 -13.35
C ILE A 144 -4.01 12.38 -12.44
N LYS A 145 -5.17 12.96 -12.73
CA LYS A 145 -6.39 12.77 -11.93
C LYS A 145 -6.85 11.32 -11.92
N MET A 146 -6.81 10.65 -13.07
CA MET A 146 -7.08 9.21 -13.15
C MET A 146 -6.09 8.40 -12.32
N GLY A 147 -4.80 8.68 -12.44
CA GLY A 147 -3.74 8.01 -11.68
C GLY A 147 -3.93 8.15 -10.18
N PHE A 148 -4.20 9.37 -9.72
CA PHE A 148 -4.45 9.67 -8.31
C PHE A 148 -5.70 8.96 -7.79
N CYS A 149 -6.81 9.01 -8.55
CA CYS A 149 -8.04 8.30 -8.23
C CYS A 149 -7.82 6.77 -8.10
N HIS A 150 -7.10 6.18 -9.06
CA HIS A 150 -6.73 4.76 -8.99
C HIS A 150 -5.82 4.46 -7.78
N GLY A 151 -4.88 5.36 -7.49
CA GLY A 151 -4.01 5.31 -6.32
C GLY A 151 -4.80 5.31 -5.00
N GLN A 152 -5.86 6.11 -4.89
CA GLN A 152 -6.73 6.13 -3.71
C GLN A 152 -7.49 4.81 -3.50
N TYR A 153 -8.02 4.19 -4.56
CA TYR A 153 -8.62 2.85 -4.45
C TYR A 153 -7.58 1.80 -4.06
N CYS A 154 -6.38 1.90 -4.64
CA CYS A 154 -5.26 1.01 -4.33
C CYS A 154 -4.86 1.13 -2.85
N LEU A 155 -4.74 2.34 -2.32
CA LEU A 155 -4.54 2.57 -0.89
C LEU A 155 -5.69 2.00 -0.06
N GLY A 156 -6.93 2.30 -0.44
CA GLY A 156 -8.11 1.80 0.27
C GLY A 156 -8.16 0.28 0.38
N CYS A 157 -7.61 -0.48 -0.59
CA CYS A 157 -7.62 -1.94 -0.48
C CYS A 157 -6.50 -2.52 0.40
N CYS A 158 -5.34 -1.88 0.54
CA CYS A 158 -4.18 -2.49 1.19
C CYS A 158 -3.44 -1.64 2.24
N TRP A 159 -3.87 -0.41 2.53
CA TRP A 159 -3.17 0.47 3.46
C TRP A 159 -2.96 -0.17 4.85
N LEU A 160 -3.99 -0.81 5.43
CA LEU A 160 -3.87 -1.50 6.73
C LEU A 160 -3.05 -2.80 6.68
N LEU A 161 -2.82 -3.38 5.51
CA LEU A 161 -1.82 -4.44 5.39
C LEU A 161 -0.41 -3.85 5.37
N MET A 162 -0.24 -2.69 4.73
CA MET A 162 1.04 -1.99 4.69
C MET A 162 1.45 -1.46 6.06
N THR A 163 0.49 -1.08 6.93
CA THR A 163 0.78 -0.68 8.32
C THR A 163 1.37 -1.83 9.14
N LEU A 164 1.20 -3.10 8.74
CA LEU A 164 1.84 -4.24 9.43
C LEU A 164 3.37 -4.17 9.39
N LEU A 165 3.96 -3.48 8.41
CA LEU A 165 5.41 -3.24 8.37
C LEU A 165 5.90 -2.39 9.56
N LEU A 166 5.02 -1.63 10.22
CA LEU A 166 5.38 -0.91 11.45
C LEU A 166 5.67 -1.85 12.62
N ILE A 167 4.89 -2.93 12.75
CA ILE A 167 5.05 -3.85 13.87
C ILE A 167 6.13 -4.90 13.61
N PHE A 168 6.23 -5.37 12.35
CA PHE A 168 7.17 -6.41 11.95
C PHE A 168 8.55 -5.89 11.53
N GLY A 169 8.66 -4.58 11.28
CA GLY A 169 9.89 -3.93 10.88
C GLY A 169 10.00 -3.69 9.39
N VAL A 170 10.12 -2.42 9.03
CA VAL A 170 10.41 -1.97 7.66
C VAL A 170 11.79 -2.43 7.15
N MET A 171 12.70 -2.82 8.05
CA MET A 171 14.01 -3.36 7.68
C MET A 171 13.98 -4.86 7.35
N SER A 172 12.85 -5.53 7.60
CA SER A 172 12.74 -6.97 7.38
C SER A 172 12.30 -7.28 5.96
N LEU A 173 13.28 -7.57 5.10
CA LEU A 173 13.04 -7.97 3.72
C LEU A 173 12.04 -9.15 3.57
N PRO A 174 12.06 -10.19 4.44
CA PRO A 174 11.04 -11.24 4.40
C PRO A 174 9.61 -10.73 4.53
N TRP A 175 9.35 -9.77 5.44
CA TRP A 175 8.01 -9.23 5.64
C TRP A 175 7.57 -8.34 4.48
N ILE A 176 8.48 -7.56 3.90
CA ILE A 176 8.23 -6.79 2.68
C ILE A 176 7.80 -7.73 1.55
N ILE A 177 8.55 -8.80 1.31
CA ILE A 177 8.24 -9.77 0.25
C ILE A 177 6.90 -10.46 0.53
N ALA A 178 6.69 -10.94 1.75
CA ALA A 178 5.45 -11.61 2.15
C ALA A 178 4.22 -10.72 1.94
N LEU A 179 4.26 -9.46 2.41
CA LEU A 179 3.14 -8.53 2.24
C LEU A 179 2.94 -8.14 0.77
N THR A 180 4.01 -7.98 0.00
CA THR A 180 3.91 -7.73 -1.44
C THR A 180 3.18 -8.87 -2.13
N LEU A 181 3.55 -10.12 -1.83
CA LEU A 181 2.91 -11.31 -2.41
C LEU A 181 1.45 -11.42 -1.99
N ILE A 182 1.15 -11.18 -0.71
CA ILE A 182 -0.22 -11.18 -0.18
C ILE A 182 -1.09 -10.17 -0.95
N VAL A 183 -0.63 -8.93 -1.09
CA VAL A 183 -1.38 -7.88 -1.81
C VAL A 183 -1.48 -8.20 -3.30
N ALA A 184 -0.42 -8.73 -3.90
CA ALA A 184 -0.43 -9.16 -5.29
C ALA A 184 -1.47 -10.28 -5.52
N ILE A 185 -1.55 -11.27 -4.62
CA ILE A 185 -2.55 -12.34 -4.69
C ILE A 185 -3.96 -11.76 -4.54
N GLU A 186 -4.19 -10.84 -3.59
CA GLU A 186 -5.50 -10.19 -3.43
C GLU A 186 -5.94 -9.45 -4.72
N LYS A 187 -5.01 -8.78 -5.40
CA LYS A 187 -5.29 -7.95 -6.59
C LYS A 187 -5.28 -8.72 -7.91
N LEU A 188 -4.48 -9.75 -8.06
CA LEU A 188 -4.26 -10.42 -9.35
C LEU A 188 -5.00 -11.75 -9.46
N PHE A 189 -5.27 -12.43 -8.34
CA PHE A 189 -5.86 -13.76 -8.37
C PHE A 189 -7.38 -13.72 -8.52
N ALA A 190 -7.98 -14.67 -9.27
CA ALA A 190 -9.42 -14.70 -9.56
C ALA A 190 -10.29 -14.74 -8.28
N HIS A 191 -9.81 -15.41 -7.22
CA HIS A 191 -10.51 -15.55 -5.94
C HIS A 191 -9.97 -14.61 -4.85
N GLY A 192 -9.36 -13.47 -5.22
CA GLY A 192 -8.75 -12.53 -4.28
C GLY A 192 -9.66 -12.03 -3.14
N LEU A 193 -10.97 -11.93 -3.37
CA LEU A 193 -11.95 -11.59 -2.32
C LEU A 193 -12.05 -12.66 -1.23
N ILE A 194 -12.06 -13.95 -1.61
CA ILE A 194 -12.11 -15.05 -0.65
C ILE A 194 -10.79 -15.12 0.11
N PHE A 195 -9.67 -14.99 -0.60
CA PHE A 195 -8.34 -14.94 0.00
C PHE A 195 -8.22 -13.81 1.03
N SER A 196 -8.69 -12.61 0.70
CA SER A 196 -8.75 -11.46 1.62
C SER A 196 -9.53 -11.78 2.89
N LYS A 197 -10.70 -12.44 2.79
CA LYS A 197 -11.48 -12.83 3.97
C LYS A 197 -10.79 -13.90 4.83
N ILE A 198 -10.14 -14.89 4.21
CA ILE A 198 -9.37 -15.92 4.93
C ILE A 198 -8.17 -15.29 5.64
N LEU A 199 -7.47 -14.39 4.97
CA LEU A 199 -6.37 -13.64 5.56
C LEU A 199 -6.83 -12.81 6.75
N GLY A 200 -8.01 -12.17 6.66
CA GLY A 200 -8.64 -11.51 7.81
C GLY A 200 -8.83 -12.43 9.00
N ALA A 201 -9.35 -13.64 8.76
CA ALA A 201 -9.57 -14.64 9.81
C ALA A 201 -8.25 -15.03 10.47
N LEU A 202 -7.22 -15.25 9.66
CA LEU A 202 -5.89 -15.61 10.13
C LEU A 202 -5.26 -14.48 10.95
N LEU A 203 -5.35 -13.23 10.53
CA LEU A 203 -4.81 -12.09 11.27
C LEU A 203 -5.49 -11.89 12.63
N VAL A 204 -6.82 -12.00 12.69
CA VAL A 204 -7.57 -11.91 13.96
C VAL A 204 -7.26 -13.11 14.84
N PHE A 205 -7.20 -14.32 14.29
CA PHE A 205 -6.84 -15.51 15.04
C PHE A 205 -5.45 -15.38 15.66
N LEU A 206 -4.45 -14.93 14.89
CA LEU A 206 -3.09 -14.70 15.40
C LEU A 206 -3.07 -13.65 16.50
N ALA A 207 -3.81 -12.55 16.34
CA ALA A 207 -3.92 -11.51 17.37
C ALA A 207 -4.48 -12.08 18.69
N CYS A 208 -5.59 -12.82 18.63
CA CYS A 208 -6.19 -13.45 19.80
C CYS A 208 -5.26 -14.51 20.41
N TYR A 209 -4.65 -15.37 19.59
CA TYR A 209 -3.74 -16.40 20.06
C TYR A 209 -2.53 -15.81 20.80
N MET A 210 -1.91 -14.76 20.24
CA MET A 210 -0.80 -14.07 20.88
C MET A 210 -1.23 -13.41 22.20
N TRP A 211 -2.43 -12.83 22.24
CA TRP A 211 -2.98 -12.23 23.46
C TRP A 211 -3.23 -13.26 24.57
N PHE A 212 -3.74 -14.44 24.25
CA PHE A 212 -4.02 -15.49 25.24
C PHE A 212 -2.77 -16.19 25.79
N MET A 213 -1.67 -16.18 25.03
CA MET A 213 -0.43 -16.89 25.39
C MET A 213 0.55 -16.05 26.23
N ASN A 214 0.22 -14.79 26.52
CA ASN A 214 1.07 -13.83 27.24
C ASN A 214 0.50 -13.50 28.62
#